data_AF-A0A914L3L4-F1
#
_entry.id   AF-A0A914L3L4-F1
#
_cell.length_a   1.000
_cell.length_b   1.000
_cell.length_c   1.000
_cell.angle_alpha   90.00
_cell.angle_beta   90.00
_cell.angle_gamma   90.00
#
_symmetry.space_group_name_H-M   'P 1'
#
loop_
_entity.id
_entity.type
_entity.pdbx_description
1 polymer ?
#
loop_
_entity_poly.entity_id
_entity_poly.type
_entity_poly.pdbx_seq_one_letter_code
_entity_poly.pdbx_strand_id
1 'polypeptide(L)'
;MLNDARNALYRPKHLLVFINPFGGKGKANGIWTDEVEPFFKLANITYELIKTERADHALETVRELDPVKWELLDGIVSVGGDGLFNEVLSSAIIRFFLNIFFLIFR
;
A
#
# COMPACT_ATOMS: atom_id res chain seq x y z
N MET A 1 -4.26 -11.07 30.04
CA MET A 1 -2.94 -11.70 29.84
C MET A 1 -2.91 -12.66 28.65
N LEU A 2 -3.65 -13.78 28.62
CA LEU A 2 -3.66 -14.68 27.42
C LEU A 2 -4.45 -14.12 26.22
N ASN A 3 -5.47 -13.27 26.46
CA ASN A 3 -6.27 -12.66 25.39
C ASN A 3 -5.61 -11.44 24.74
N ASP A 4 -4.70 -10.75 25.43
CA ASP A 4 -3.95 -9.61 24.86
C ASP A 4 -2.91 -10.09 23.83
N ALA A 5 -2.33 -11.27 24.07
CA ALA A 5 -1.38 -11.90 23.16
C ALA A 5 -2.01 -12.42 21.84
N ARG A 6 -3.31 -12.78 21.86
CA ARG A 6 -4.05 -13.21 20.65
C ARG A 6 -4.45 -12.05 19.74
N ASN A 7 -4.54 -10.83 20.25
CA ASN A 7 -4.72 -9.62 19.44
C ASN A 7 -3.38 -9.01 18.97
N ALA A 8 -2.26 -9.37 19.59
CA ALA A 8 -0.91 -9.01 19.14
C ALA A 8 -0.40 -9.85 17.95
N LEU A 9 -1.23 -10.75 17.40
CA LEU A 9 -0.82 -11.86 16.55
C LEU A 9 -0.83 -11.58 15.04
N TYR A 10 -1.09 -10.35 14.59
CA TYR A 10 -0.95 -9.97 13.18
C TYR A 10 -0.32 -8.57 13.03
N ARG A 11 0.97 -8.46 13.37
CA ARG A 11 1.76 -7.29 12.98
C ARG A 11 2.19 -7.49 11.51
N PRO A 12 1.79 -6.62 10.58
CA PRO A 12 2.23 -6.72 9.19
C PRO A 12 3.76 -6.67 9.11
N LYS A 13 4.34 -7.50 8.25
CA LYS A 13 5.79 -7.70 8.11
C LYS A 13 6.31 -7.18 6.78
N HIS A 14 5.53 -7.30 5.71
CA HIS A 14 5.92 -6.93 4.35
C HIS A 14 4.88 -5.99 3.75
N LEU A 15 5.22 -4.71 3.64
CA LEU A 15 4.31 -3.68 3.12
C LEU A 15 4.82 -3.09 1.81
N LEU A 16 3.92 -2.86 0.86
CA LEU A 16 4.21 -2.05 -0.32
C LEU A 16 3.82 -0.61 -0.05
N VAL A 17 4.76 0.32 -0.18
CA VAL A 17 4.55 1.73 0.13
C VAL A 17 4.61 2.55 -1.13
N PHE A 18 3.54 3.27 -1.44
CA PHE A 18 3.54 4.30 -2.47
C PHE A 18 3.68 5.68 -1.85
N ILE A 19 4.53 6.52 -2.44
CA ILE A 19 4.69 7.90 -2.05
C ILE A 19 4.55 8.83 -3.25
N ASN A 20 3.70 9.85 -3.13
CA ASN A 20 3.67 10.95 -4.08
C ASN A 20 4.56 12.09 -3.55
N PRO A 21 5.77 12.29 -4.11
CA PRO A 21 6.72 13.27 -3.60
C PRO A 21 6.19 14.71 -3.66
N PHE A 22 5.21 14.99 -4.52
CA PHE A 22 4.58 16.30 -4.66
C PHE A 22 3.35 16.48 -3.76
N GLY A 23 2.89 15.40 -3.11
CA GLY A 23 1.75 15.40 -2.20
C GLY A 23 1.97 16.28 -0.96
N GLY A 24 0.88 16.81 -0.40
CA GLY A 24 0.93 17.59 0.85
C GLY A 24 1.83 18.84 0.77
N LYS A 25 1.83 19.54 -0.37
CA LYS A 25 2.72 20.68 -0.68
C LYS A 25 4.20 20.29 -0.74
N GLY A 26 4.51 19.11 -1.29
CA GLY A 26 5.89 18.61 -1.42
C GLY A 26 6.51 18.04 -0.14
N LYS A 27 5.71 17.85 0.92
CA LYS A 27 6.20 17.38 2.22
C LYS A 27 6.22 15.87 2.38
N ALA A 28 5.61 15.12 1.46
CA ALA A 28 5.46 13.67 1.58
C ALA A 28 6.80 12.94 1.80
N ASN A 29 7.87 13.35 1.12
CA ASN A 29 9.21 12.75 1.31
C ASN A 29 9.77 13.00 2.71
N GLY A 30 9.53 14.19 3.26
CA GLY A 30 9.91 14.52 4.64
C GLY A 30 9.13 13.69 5.63
N ILE A 31 7.79 13.65 5.49
CA ILE A 31 6.91 12.81 6.34
C ILE A 31 7.36 11.35 6.32
N TRP A 32 7.69 10.82 5.13
CA TRP A 32 8.22 9.46 5.03
C TRP A 32 9.52 9.28 5.81
N THR A 33 10.51 10.13 5.56
CA THR A 33 11.87 9.98 6.12
C THR A 33 11.90 10.25 7.62
N ASP A 34 11.16 11.25 8.07
CA ASP A 34 11.26 11.79 9.44
C ASP A 34 10.25 11.13 10.39
N GLU A 35 9.11 10.66 9.88
CA GLU A 35 8.00 10.16 10.73
C GLU A 35 7.71 8.67 10.47
N VAL A 36 7.48 8.27 9.21
CA VAL A 36 6.93 6.95 8.89
C VAL A 36 8.01 5.85 8.88
N GLU A 37 9.13 6.06 8.19
CA GLU A 37 10.20 5.08 8.07
C GLU A 37 10.84 4.71 9.42
N PRO A 38 11.12 5.65 10.34
CA PRO A 38 11.59 5.32 11.68
C PRO A 38 10.60 4.43 12.43
N PHE A 39 9.29 4.69 12.30
CA PHE A 39 8.27 3.86 12.93
C PHE A 39 8.25 2.43 12.38
N PHE A 40 8.40 2.27 11.06
CA PHE A 40 8.46 0.94 10.43
C PHE A 40 9.66 0.15 10.92
N LYS A 41 10.83 0.81 11.03
CA LYS A 41 12.05 0.22 11.59
C LYS A 41 11.86 -0.23 13.05
N LEU A 42 11.28 0.63 13.89
CA LEU A 42 10.99 0.31 15.29
C LEU A 42 10.01 -0.87 15.43
N ALA A 43 9.05 -0.98 14.53
CA ALA A 43 8.06 -2.05 14.52
C ALA A 43 8.58 -3.37 13.88
N ASN A 44 9.80 -3.36 13.33
CA ASN A 44 10.39 -4.44 12.54
C ASN A 44 9.50 -4.84 11.34
N ILE A 45 9.04 -3.83 10.60
CA ILE A 45 8.26 -3.94 9.37
C ILE A 45 9.20 -3.68 8.20
N THR A 46 9.28 -4.63 7.29
CA THR A 46 9.97 -4.45 6.01
C THR A 46 9.02 -3.85 4.98
N TYR A 47 9.57 -3.09 4.05
CA TYR A 47 8.78 -2.43 3.04
C TYR A 47 9.52 -2.32 1.72
N GLU A 48 8.75 -2.22 0.64
CA GLU A 48 9.21 -1.75 -0.65
C GLU A 48 8.62 -0.37 -0.91
N LEU A 49 9.47 0.62 -1.20
CA LEU A 49 9.03 2.00 -1.41
C LEU A 49 9.04 2.33 -2.91
N ILE A 50 7.90 2.77 -3.43
CA ILE A 50 7.71 3.20 -4.81
C ILE A 50 7.30 4.67 -4.82
N LYS A 51 8.11 5.50 -5.46
CA LYS A 51 7.78 6.91 -5.70
C LYS A 51 6.90 7.00 -6.94
N THR A 52 5.71 7.56 -6.82
CA THR A 52 4.83 7.77 -7.97
C THR A 52 5.30 8.97 -8.77
N GLU A 53 5.24 8.87 -10.10
CA GLU A 53 5.78 9.87 -11.03
C GLU A 53 4.68 10.55 -11.84
N ARG A 54 3.51 9.92 -11.92
CA ARG A 54 2.34 10.36 -12.69
C ARG A 54 1.05 9.83 -12.06
N ALA A 55 -0.07 10.37 -12.52
CA ALA A 55 -1.39 9.82 -12.23
C ALA A 55 -1.48 8.36 -12.70
N ASP A 56 -2.24 7.56 -11.96
CA ASP A 56 -2.47 6.13 -12.16
C ASP A 56 -1.22 5.24 -12.04
N HIS A 57 -0.07 5.79 -11.63
CA HIS A 57 1.15 4.97 -11.47
C HIS A 57 0.94 3.89 -10.40
N ALA A 58 0.38 4.23 -9.23
CA ALA A 58 0.14 3.24 -8.19
C ALA A 58 -0.90 2.20 -8.62
N LEU A 59 -1.92 2.64 -9.36
CA LEU A 59 -2.96 1.77 -9.92
C LEU A 59 -2.37 0.70 -10.85
N GLU A 60 -1.54 1.12 -11.81
CA GLU A 60 -0.90 0.24 -12.77
C GLU A 60 0.12 -0.68 -12.10
N THR A 61 0.97 -0.16 -11.21
CA THR A 61 1.97 -0.97 -10.49
C THR A 61 1.34 -2.13 -9.74
N VAL A 62 0.22 -1.91 -9.03
CA VAL A 62 -0.46 -2.98 -8.29
C VAL A 62 -1.16 -3.97 -9.23
N ARG A 63 -1.73 -3.48 -10.34
CA ARG A 63 -2.35 -4.34 -11.36
C ARG A 63 -1.35 -5.29 -12.03
N GLU A 64 -0.16 -4.79 -12.32
CA GLU A 64 0.92 -5.54 -12.99
C GLU A 64 1.81 -6.31 -12.02
N LEU A 65 1.60 -6.13 -10.71
CA LEU A 65 2.37 -6.81 -9.68
C LEU A 65 2.25 -8.33 -9.84
N ASP A 66 3.40 -9.01 -9.83
CA ASP A 66 3.48 -10.45 -9.85
C ASP A 66 2.52 -11.09 -8.79
N PRO A 67 1.71 -12.09 -9.15
CA PRO A 67 0.75 -12.71 -8.24
C PRO A 67 1.40 -13.29 -6.97
N VAL A 68 2.59 -13.89 -7.08
CA VAL A 68 3.29 -14.46 -5.92
C VAL A 68 3.74 -13.34 -5.00
N LYS A 69 4.27 -12.25 -5.56
CA LYS A 69 4.63 -11.06 -4.79
C LYS A 69 3.41 -10.43 -4.10
N TRP A 70 2.26 -10.38 -4.77
CA TRP A 70 1.00 -9.90 -4.19
C TRP A 70 0.56 -10.72 -2.96
N GLU A 71 0.61 -12.05 -3.05
CA GLU A 71 0.23 -12.96 -1.95
C GLU A 71 1.16 -12.86 -0.73
N LEU A 72 2.40 -12.40 -0.91
CA LEU A 72 3.37 -12.22 0.17
C LEU A 72 3.27 -10.86 0.88
N LEU A 73 2.47 -9.93 0.35
CA LEU A 73 2.26 -8.62 0.98
C LEU A 73 1.21 -8.72 2.08
N ASP A 74 1.53 -8.14 3.24
CA ASP A 74 0.58 -7.98 4.35
C ASP A 74 -0.28 -6.72 4.22
N GLY A 75 0.04 -5.84 3.25
CA GLY A 75 -0.71 -4.63 3.00
C GLY A 75 0.00 -3.62 2.09
N ILE A 76 -0.74 -2.56 1.76
CA ILE A 76 -0.26 -1.43 0.96
C ILE A 76 -0.46 -0.15 1.77
N VAL A 77 0.50 0.78 1.67
CA VAL A 77 0.49 2.06 2.36
C VAL A 77 0.62 3.18 1.34
N SER A 78 -0.21 4.21 1.46
CA SER A 78 -0.13 5.42 0.63
C SER A 78 0.35 6.62 1.45
N VAL A 79 1.41 7.29 0.99
CA VAL A 79 1.94 8.52 1.58
C VAL A 79 1.73 9.66 0.59
N GLY A 80 0.67 10.42 0.78
CA GLY A 80 0.25 11.46 -0.15
C GLY A 80 -1.11 12.05 0.22
N GLY A 81 -1.82 12.60 -0.76
CA GLY A 81 -3.21 13.05 -0.59
C GLY A 81 -4.23 12.02 -1.10
N ASP A 82 -5.51 12.39 -1.09
CA ASP A 82 -6.64 11.52 -1.44
C ASP A 82 -6.56 10.91 -2.84
N GLY A 83 -5.92 11.59 -3.80
CA GLY A 83 -5.69 11.06 -5.14
C GLY A 83 -4.87 9.77 -5.14
N LEU A 84 -3.73 9.77 -4.43
CA LEU A 84 -2.88 8.58 -4.31
C LEU A 84 -3.58 7.46 -3.52
N PHE A 85 -4.30 7.84 -2.46
CA PHE A 85 -5.11 6.89 -1.70
C PHE A 85 -6.17 6.22 -2.58
N ASN A 86 -6.87 6.98 -3.42
CA ASN A 86 -7.87 6.44 -4.34
C ASN A 86 -7.27 5.52 -5.39
N GLU A 87 -6.09 5.82 -5.92
CA GLU A 87 -5.37 4.92 -6.84
C GLU A 87 -5.06 3.58 -6.16
N VAL A 88 -4.45 3.62 -4.97
CA VAL A 88 -4.11 2.43 -4.19
C VAL A 88 -5.36 1.61 -3.85
N LEU A 89 -6.41 2.24 -3.34
CA LEU A 89 -7.67 1.56 -3.00
C LEU A 89 -8.31 0.91 -4.22
N SER A 90 -8.44 1.65 -5.32
CA SER A 90 -9.02 1.14 -6.56
C SER A 90 -8.22 -0.04 -7.10
N SER A 91 -6.89 0.02 -7.02
CA SER A 91 -6.00 -1.05 -7.46
C SER A 91 -6.19 -2.34 -6.68
N ALA A 92 -6.30 -2.25 -5.35
CA ALA A 92 -6.51 -3.39 -4.48
C ALA A 92 -7.89 -4.03 -4.72
N ILE A 93 -8.93 -3.20 -4.89
CA ILE A 93 -10.27 -3.65 -5.27
C ILE A 93 -10.22 -4.41 -6.61
N ILE A 94 -9.64 -3.80 -7.64
CA ILE A 94 -9.54 -4.44 -8.96
C ILE A 94 -8.81 -5.77 -8.85
N ARG A 95 -7.65 -5.82 -8.18
CA ARG A 95 -6.87 -7.06 -8.01
C ARG A 95 -7.67 -8.17 -7.33
N PHE A 96 -8.47 -7.83 -6.32
CA PHE A 96 -9.38 -8.77 -5.64
C PHE A 96 -10.42 -9.36 -6.60
N PHE A 97 -10.93 -8.55 -7.53
CA PHE A 97 -11.95 -8.94 -8.49
C PHE A 97 -11.41 -9.48 -9.83
N LEU A 98 -10.09 -9.54 -10.06
CA LEU A 98 -9.53 -10.00 -11.34
C LEU A 98 -9.89 -11.45 -11.71
N ASN A 99 -10.30 -12.26 -10.75
CA ASN A 99 -10.77 -13.63 -10.96
C ASN A 99 -12.31 -13.76 -11.02
N ILE A 100 -13.03 -12.64 -11.01
CA ILE A 100 -14.49 -12.60 -11.04
C ILE A 100 -14.95 -12.18 -12.43
N PHE A 101 -15.67 -13.08 -13.10
CA PHE A 101 -16.28 -12.81 -14.40
C PHE A 101 -17.54 -11.95 -14.20
N PHE A 102 -17.49 -10.69 -14.66
CA PHE A 102 -18.70 -9.86 -14.72
C PHE A 102 -19.43 -10.14 -16.04
N LEU A 103 -20.59 -10.79 -15.97
CA LEU A 103 -21.54 -10.82 -17.09
C LEU A 103 -22.57 -9.71 -16.88
N ILE A 104 -22.52 -8.67 -17.73
CA ILE A 104 -23.53 -7.61 -17.73
C ILE A 104 -24.55 -7.98 -18.81
N PHE A 105 -25.75 -8.41 -18.38
CA PHE A 105 -26.89 -8.49 -19.27
C PHE A 105 -27.57 -7.12 -19.33
N ARG A 106 -27.78 -6.60 -20.54
CA ARG A 106 -28.64 -5.44 -20.78
C ARG A 106 -30.11 -5.86 -20.80
#